data_AF-A0A2K1X6Z9-F1
#
_entry.id   AF-A0A2K1X6Z9-F1
#
_cell.length_a   1.000
_cell.length_b   1.000
_cell.length_c   1.000
_cell.angle_alpha   90.00
_cell.angle_beta   90.00
_cell.angle_gamma   90.00
#
_symmetry.space_group_name_H-M   'P 1'
#
loop_
_entity.id
_entity.type
_entity.pdbx_description
1 polymer ?
#
loop_
_entity_poly.entity_id
_entity_poly.type
_entity_poly.pdbx_seq_one_letter_code
_entity_poly.pdbx_strand_id
1 'polypeptide(L)'
;MIIKFQKNIIEAVELKYHGNHQKHQSLEFQVFFNDHANNDFNTLFKNLHHNHNRKFFAAGVPGTFHCRLFPKSSLHFGHSSFALQWLSKTPSEVLDTKSPAWNKGSIHCTGYHTEVAEAYSSQFKNDMETFLNARAQELVNGGLLVIIMSALQDGVLLSQSSIGMTYDLLGPCLQNMAKSVRLQIPSL
;
A
#
# COMPACT_ATOMS: atom_id res chain seq x y z
N MET A 1 -14.85 -1.45 -4.93
CA MET A 1 -14.40 -0.07 -4.61
C MET A 1 -13.42 0.47 -5.66
N ILE A 2 -12.34 -0.26 -6.01
CA ILE A 2 -11.29 0.17 -6.96
C ILE A 2 -11.84 0.55 -8.35
N ILE A 3 -12.74 -0.25 -8.93
CA ILE A 3 -13.29 0.01 -10.27
C ILE A 3 -14.11 1.31 -10.33
N LYS A 4 -14.81 1.67 -9.24
CA LYS A 4 -15.61 2.91 -9.18
C LYS A 4 -14.72 4.15 -9.16
N PHE A 5 -13.61 4.08 -8.44
CA PHE A 5 -12.65 5.17 -8.38
C PHE A 5 -11.99 5.45 -9.73
N GLN A 6 -11.63 4.39 -10.49
CA GLN A 6 -11.10 4.55 -11.85
C GLN A 6 -12.08 5.26 -12.78
N LYS A 7 -13.39 4.93 -12.70
CA LYS A 7 -14.43 5.62 -13.46
C LYS A 7 -14.48 7.12 -13.13
N ASN A 8 -14.43 7.47 -11.85
CA ASN A 8 -14.45 8.88 -11.44
C ASN A 8 -13.25 9.68 -11.97
N ILE A 9 -12.04 9.10 -11.99
CA ILE A 9 -10.86 9.76 -12.56
C ILE A 9 -11.06 9.99 -14.06
N ILE A 10 -11.47 8.95 -14.79
CA ILE A 10 -11.70 9.01 -16.23
C ILE A 10 -12.74 10.09 -16.55
N GLU A 11 -13.87 10.09 -15.86
CA GLU A 11 -14.93 11.09 -16.02
C GLU A 11 -14.42 12.51 -15.74
N ALA A 12 -13.64 12.71 -14.67
CA ALA A 12 -13.06 14.02 -14.35
C ALA A 12 -12.07 14.50 -15.43
N VAL A 13 -11.25 13.61 -15.98
CA VAL A 13 -10.32 13.92 -17.06
C VAL A 13 -11.07 14.24 -18.35
N GLU A 14 -12.08 13.43 -18.72
CA GLU A 14 -12.95 13.69 -19.86
C GLU A 14 -13.61 15.07 -19.74
N LEU A 15 -14.23 15.37 -18.60
CA LEU A 15 -14.90 16.65 -18.36
C LEU A 15 -13.94 17.84 -18.51
N LYS A 16 -12.74 17.75 -17.92
CA LYS A 16 -11.73 18.81 -18.01
C LYS A 16 -11.22 19.00 -19.44
N TYR A 17 -11.02 17.91 -20.18
CA TYR A 17 -10.55 17.96 -21.57
C TYR A 17 -11.61 18.60 -22.49
N HIS A 18 -12.87 18.19 -22.39
CA HIS A 18 -13.96 18.74 -23.20
C HIS A 18 -14.31 20.19 -22.84
N GLY A 19 -14.07 20.61 -21.61
CA GLY A 19 -14.23 22.02 -21.21
C GLY A 19 -13.21 22.96 -21.87
N ASN A 20 -12.04 22.44 -22.25
CA ASN A 20 -10.92 23.23 -22.76
C ASN A 20 -10.67 23.08 -24.27
N HIS A 21 -11.27 22.08 -24.93
CA HIS A 21 -11.04 21.77 -26.34
C HIS A 21 -12.36 21.60 -27.11
N GLN A 22 -12.41 22.08 -28.37
CA GLN A 22 -13.53 21.78 -29.26
C GLN A 22 -13.62 20.25 -29.46
N LYS A 23 -14.84 19.71 -29.39
CA LYS A 23 -15.26 18.29 -29.21
C LYS A 23 -14.74 17.23 -30.21
N HIS A 24 -13.57 17.39 -30.83
CA HIS A 24 -13.21 16.64 -32.03
C HIS A 24 -12.49 15.31 -31.81
N GLN A 25 -12.04 14.96 -30.60
CA GLN A 25 -11.36 13.68 -30.38
C GLN A 25 -11.74 13.00 -29.06
N SER A 26 -12.21 11.76 -29.14
CA SER A 26 -12.44 10.88 -27.99
C SER A 26 -11.10 10.47 -27.38
N LEU A 27 -10.95 10.65 -26.07
CA LEU A 27 -9.78 10.18 -25.34
C LEU A 27 -9.83 8.65 -25.18
N GLU A 28 -8.68 8.01 -25.34
CA GLU A 28 -8.48 6.61 -24.97
C GLU A 28 -7.77 6.53 -23.62
N PHE A 29 -8.24 5.62 -22.77
CA PHE A 29 -7.69 5.43 -21.43
C PHE A 29 -7.08 4.04 -21.29
N GLN A 30 -5.83 3.98 -20.83
CA GLN A 30 -5.18 2.75 -20.41
C GLN A 30 -4.96 2.78 -18.90
N VAL A 31 -5.52 1.80 -18.20
CA VAL A 31 -5.45 1.66 -16.74
C VAL A 31 -4.60 0.45 -16.39
N PHE A 32 -3.58 0.70 -15.58
CA PHE A 32 -2.71 -0.34 -15.04
C PHE A 32 -3.12 -0.66 -13.61
N PHE A 33 -3.36 -1.94 -13.33
CA PHE A 33 -3.60 -2.46 -11.98
C PHE A 33 -2.32 -3.10 -11.49
N ASN A 34 -1.64 -2.44 -10.56
CA ASN A 34 -0.44 -2.98 -9.92
C ASN A 34 -0.77 -3.57 -8.55
N ASP A 35 -0.18 -4.73 -8.28
CA ASP A 35 -0.14 -5.35 -6.95
C ASP A 35 1.03 -6.36 -6.93
N HIS A 36 1.28 -6.99 -5.78
CA HIS A 36 2.24 -8.08 -5.66
C HIS A 36 1.94 -9.21 -6.67
N ALA A 37 2.99 -9.91 -7.10
CA ALA A 37 2.87 -10.98 -8.10
C ALA A 37 1.99 -12.16 -7.64
N ASN A 38 1.80 -12.33 -6.33
CA ASN A 38 0.93 -13.34 -5.73
C ASN A 38 -0.52 -12.87 -5.55
N ASN A 39 -0.85 -11.63 -5.92
CA ASN A 39 -2.21 -11.14 -5.89
C ASN A 39 -3.09 -11.90 -6.91
N ASP A 40 -4.37 -12.03 -6.61
CA ASP A 40 -5.32 -12.74 -7.48
C ASP A 40 -5.79 -11.86 -8.66
N PHE A 41 -4.89 -11.68 -9.63
CA PHE A 41 -5.19 -11.01 -10.89
C PHE A 41 -6.27 -11.74 -11.70
N ASN A 42 -6.43 -13.05 -11.54
CA ASN A 42 -7.48 -13.80 -12.25
C ASN A 42 -8.87 -13.34 -11.83
N THR A 43 -9.09 -13.18 -10.53
CA THR A 43 -10.34 -12.63 -10.01
C THR A 43 -10.55 -11.18 -10.46
N LEU A 44 -9.49 -10.36 -10.49
CA LEU A 44 -9.58 -9.00 -11.03
C LEU A 44 -10.05 -9.00 -12.50
N PHE A 45 -9.41 -9.79 -13.36
CA PHE A 45 -9.74 -9.80 -14.79
C PHE A 45 -11.13 -10.37 -15.08
N LYS A 46 -11.56 -11.42 -14.36
CA LYS A 46 -12.94 -11.93 -14.43
C LYS A 46 -13.94 -10.81 -14.11
N ASN A 47 -13.73 -10.06 -13.02
CA ASN A 47 -14.61 -8.96 -12.63
C ASN A 47 -14.59 -7.80 -13.65
N LEU A 48 -13.45 -7.52 -14.29
CA LEU A 48 -13.36 -6.50 -15.32
C LEU A 48 -14.06 -6.92 -16.62
N HIS A 49 -14.03 -8.20 -17.00
CA HIS A 49 -14.73 -8.73 -18.17
C HIS A 49 -16.24 -8.59 -18.08
N HIS A 50 -16.83 -8.78 -16.89
CA HIS A 50 -18.26 -8.62 -16.68
C HIS A 50 -18.73 -7.14 -16.67
N ASN A 51 -17.80 -6.18 -16.63
CA ASN A 51 -18.12 -4.76 -16.67
C ASN A 51 -18.09 -4.23 -18.11
N HIS A 52 -19.17 -4.50 -18.86
CA HIS A 52 -19.28 -4.16 -20.29
C HIS A 52 -19.29 -2.65 -20.58
N ASN A 53 -19.59 -1.80 -19.59
CA ASN A 53 -19.65 -0.33 -19.73
C ASN A 53 -18.31 0.35 -19.38
N ARG A 54 -17.19 -0.29 -19.68
CA ARG A 54 -15.86 0.19 -19.32
C ARG A 54 -15.26 1.04 -20.44
N LYS A 55 -14.95 2.30 -20.13
CA LYS A 55 -14.34 3.27 -21.06
C LYS A 55 -12.79 3.24 -21.09
N PHE A 56 -12.18 2.10 -20.74
CA PHE A 56 -10.72 2.01 -20.64
C PHE A 56 -10.20 0.60 -20.95
N PHE A 57 -8.99 0.53 -21.49
CA PHE A 57 -8.21 -0.69 -21.61
C PHE A 57 -7.53 -1.00 -20.27
N ALA A 58 -7.42 -2.28 -19.90
CA ALA A 58 -6.80 -2.68 -18.63
C ALA A 58 -5.59 -3.56 -18.87
N ALA A 59 -4.57 -3.39 -18.04
CA ALA A 59 -3.44 -4.29 -17.90
C ALA A 59 -3.15 -4.54 -16.42
N GLY A 60 -2.71 -5.75 -16.08
CA GLY A 60 -2.15 -6.05 -14.77
C GLY A 60 -0.64 -5.87 -14.79
N VAL A 61 -0.08 -5.38 -13.69
CA VAL A 61 1.36 -5.14 -13.55
C VAL A 61 1.81 -5.80 -12.24
N PRO A 62 2.28 -7.06 -12.28
CA PRO A 62 2.74 -7.75 -11.08
C PRO A 62 4.10 -7.18 -10.63
N GLY A 63 4.21 -6.84 -9.35
CA GLY A 63 5.47 -6.35 -8.77
C GLY A 63 5.23 -5.43 -7.56
N THR A 64 6.27 -5.29 -6.73
CA THR A 64 6.19 -4.37 -5.59
C THR A 64 6.16 -2.91 -6.06
N PHE A 65 5.22 -2.12 -5.53
CA PHE A 65 5.16 -0.69 -5.80
C PHE A 65 6.35 0.08 -5.22
N HIS A 66 7.11 -0.50 -4.28
CA HIS A 66 8.32 0.12 -3.74
C HIS A 66 9.43 0.27 -4.79
N CYS A 67 9.34 -0.43 -5.93
CA CYS A 67 10.32 -0.35 -7.02
C CYS A 67 9.71 0.26 -8.29
N ARG A 68 10.55 0.45 -9.32
CA ARG A 68 10.11 0.87 -10.66
C ARG A 68 9.34 -0.28 -11.34
N LEU A 69 8.18 0.05 -11.87
CA LEU A 69 7.23 -0.83 -12.56
C LEU A 69 6.98 -0.41 -14.01
N PHE A 70 7.22 0.85 -14.35
CA PHE A 70 6.89 1.40 -15.66
C PHE A 70 8.11 2.03 -16.37
N PRO A 71 8.09 2.11 -17.71
CA PRO A 71 9.03 2.93 -18.46
C PRO A 71 9.05 4.38 -17.98
N LYS A 72 10.11 5.11 -18.33
CA LYS A 72 10.20 6.54 -17.97
C LYS A 72 9.09 7.33 -18.66
N SER A 73 8.47 8.24 -17.93
CA SER A 73 7.46 9.18 -18.45
C SER A 73 6.34 8.52 -19.24
N SER A 74 5.78 7.43 -18.71
CA SER A 74 4.66 6.70 -19.32
C SER A 74 3.33 6.83 -18.54
N LEU A 75 3.36 7.36 -17.32
CA LEU A 75 2.17 7.53 -16.49
C LEU A 75 1.74 9.00 -16.42
N HIS A 76 0.47 9.27 -16.73
CA HIS A 76 -0.14 10.60 -16.58
C HIS A 76 -0.67 10.82 -15.15
N PHE A 77 -1.16 9.75 -14.53
CA PHE A 77 -1.80 9.80 -13.23
C PHE A 77 -1.48 8.53 -12.44
N GLY A 78 -0.90 8.69 -11.26
CA GLY A 78 -0.66 7.64 -10.27
C GLY A 78 -1.68 7.73 -9.14
N HIS A 79 -2.17 6.59 -8.67
CA HIS A 79 -3.04 6.51 -7.51
C HIS A 79 -2.65 5.34 -6.62
N SER A 80 -2.51 5.61 -5.32
CA SER A 80 -2.30 4.61 -4.29
C SER A 80 -3.27 4.84 -3.14
N SER A 81 -4.00 3.80 -2.74
CA SER A 81 -4.99 3.88 -1.65
C SER A 81 -4.85 2.68 -0.73
N PHE A 82 -4.62 2.94 0.55
CA PHE A 82 -4.44 1.93 1.62
C PHE A 82 -3.41 0.86 1.25
N ALA A 83 -2.32 1.25 0.58
CA ALA A 83 -1.20 0.36 0.25
C ALA A 83 0.11 0.77 0.94
N LEU A 84 0.40 2.07 1.02
CA LEU A 84 1.71 2.56 1.45
C LEU A 84 2.02 2.37 2.94
N GLN A 85 1.02 2.04 3.77
CA GLN A 85 1.27 1.63 5.16
C GLN A 85 1.92 0.24 5.28
N TRP A 86 1.97 -0.54 4.20
CA TRP A 86 2.65 -1.83 4.16
C TRP A 86 4.13 -1.64 3.81
N LEU A 87 4.99 -1.93 4.78
CA LEU A 87 6.43 -1.90 4.60
C LEU A 87 6.91 -2.95 3.60
N SER A 88 8.01 -2.66 2.92
CA SER A 88 8.66 -3.61 2.02
C SER A 88 9.21 -4.84 2.76
N LYS A 89 9.58 -4.66 4.03
CA LYS A 89 10.08 -5.71 4.93
C LYS A 89 9.91 -5.29 6.39
N THR A 90 9.98 -6.27 7.29
CA THR A 90 10.14 -6.02 8.72
C THR A 90 11.54 -5.45 8.99
N PRO A 91 11.69 -4.39 9.82
CA PRO A 91 13.01 -3.91 10.23
C PRO A 91 13.82 -5.05 10.89
N SER A 92 15.08 -5.22 10.52
CA SER A 92 15.93 -6.30 11.07
C SER A 92 16.17 -6.14 12.56
N GLU A 93 16.25 -4.91 13.02
CA GLU A 93 16.55 -4.46 14.37
C GLU A 93 15.45 -4.88 15.35
N VAL A 94 14.21 -5.06 14.87
CA VAL A 94 13.09 -5.51 15.71
C VAL A 94 13.06 -7.03 15.89
N LEU A 95 13.81 -7.76 15.08
CA LEU A 95 13.93 -9.22 15.11
C LEU A 95 15.17 -9.68 15.89
N ASP A 96 16.19 -8.83 16.01
CA ASP A 96 17.43 -9.17 16.72
C ASP A 96 17.26 -9.04 18.23
N THR A 97 17.34 -10.17 18.94
CA THR A 97 17.26 -10.24 20.41
C THR A 97 18.31 -9.41 21.17
N LYS A 98 19.39 -9.00 20.50
CA LYS A 98 20.46 -8.17 21.08
C LYS A 98 20.27 -6.68 20.79
N SER A 99 19.37 -6.33 19.88
CA SER A 99 19.09 -4.95 19.52
C SER A 99 18.24 -4.27 20.60
N PRO A 100 18.48 -2.98 20.91
CA PRO A 100 17.59 -2.21 21.77
C PRO A 100 16.18 -2.06 21.17
N ALA A 101 16.04 -2.22 19.86
CA ALA A 101 14.75 -2.23 19.17
C ALA A 101 14.07 -3.60 19.14
N TRP A 102 14.57 -4.63 19.83
CA TRP A 102 13.95 -5.95 19.85
C TRP A 102 12.49 -5.89 20.31
N ASN A 103 11.54 -6.20 19.44
CA ASN A 103 10.11 -6.06 19.73
C ASN A 103 9.54 -7.26 20.49
N LYS A 104 10.13 -7.57 21.65
CA LYS A 104 9.79 -8.75 22.45
C LYS A 104 8.32 -8.72 22.88
N GLY A 105 7.61 -9.81 22.58
CA GLY A 105 6.24 -10.01 23.07
C GLY A 105 5.18 -9.20 22.31
N SER A 106 5.56 -8.42 21.30
CA SER A 106 4.62 -7.63 20.50
C SER A 106 4.67 -8.08 19.05
N ILE A 107 3.53 -8.02 18.37
CA ILE A 107 3.41 -8.40 16.96
C ILE A 107 3.43 -7.18 16.02
N HIS A 108 3.48 -5.98 16.60
CA HIS A 108 3.46 -4.71 15.87
C HIS A 108 4.15 -3.61 16.70
N CYS A 109 4.36 -2.45 16.11
CA CYS A 109 4.92 -1.27 16.78
C CYS A 109 3.84 -0.55 17.61
N THR A 110 3.77 -0.79 18.91
CA THR A 110 2.76 -0.15 19.78
C THR A 110 2.93 1.37 19.92
N GLY A 111 4.15 1.87 19.71
CA GLY A 111 4.53 3.27 19.93
C GLY A 111 5.05 3.55 21.35
N TYR A 112 5.05 2.57 22.26
CA TYR A 112 5.59 2.74 23.62
C TYR A 112 7.11 2.58 23.70
N HIS A 113 7.70 1.79 22.80
CA HIS A 113 9.14 1.56 22.73
C HIS A 113 9.72 2.45 21.64
N THR A 114 10.48 3.46 22.03
CA THR A 114 11.04 4.46 21.11
C THR A 114 11.91 3.82 20.04
N GLU A 115 12.77 2.89 20.42
CA GLU A 115 13.71 2.23 19.50
C GLU A 115 12.98 1.35 18.46
N VAL A 116 11.89 0.70 18.86
CA VAL A 116 11.00 -0.03 17.94
C VAL A 116 10.34 0.96 16.97
N ALA A 117 9.78 2.05 17.50
CA ALA A 117 9.10 3.07 16.69
C ALA A 117 10.06 3.72 15.68
N GLU A 118 11.29 4.02 16.09
CA GLU A 118 12.34 4.56 15.23
C GLU A 118 12.76 3.57 14.14
N ALA A 119 12.88 2.27 14.44
CA ALA A 119 13.19 1.25 13.45
C ALA A 119 12.10 1.13 12.38
N TYR A 120 10.83 1.10 12.79
CA TYR A 120 9.70 1.08 11.84
C TYR A 120 9.59 2.39 11.04
N SER A 121 9.79 3.54 11.69
CA SER A 121 9.77 4.86 11.03
C SER A 121 10.89 4.99 9.98
N SER A 122 12.09 4.51 10.32
CA SER A 122 13.23 4.50 9.40
C SER A 122 12.98 3.62 8.19
N GLN A 123 12.40 2.43 8.38
CA GLN A 123 12.01 1.55 7.27
C GLN A 123 10.93 2.20 6.39
N PHE A 124 9.90 2.80 6.98
CA PHE A 124 8.86 3.53 6.25
C PHE A 124 9.44 4.69 5.43
N LYS A 125 10.36 5.46 6.01
CA LYS A 125 11.03 6.56 5.31
C LYS A 125 11.79 6.07 4.07
N ASN A 126 12.58 4.99 4.22
CA ASN A 126 13.32 4.39 3.11
C ASN A 126 12.39 3.85 2.01
N ASP A 127 11.30 3.20 2.42
CA ASP A 127 10.27 2.68 1.51
C ASP A 127 9.59 3.81 0.72
N MET A 128 9.18 4.87 1.42
CA MET A 128 8.56 6.05 0.79
C MET A 128 9.51 6.79 -0.15
N GLU A 129 10.78 6.94 0.23
CA GLU A 129 11.80 7.52 -0.66
C GLU A 129 11.95 6.69 -1.94
N THR A 130 12.06 5.36 -1.80
CA THR A 130 12.19 4.47 -2.96
C THR A 130 10.94 4.52 -3.85
N PHE A 131 9.75 4.48 -3.23
CA PHE A 131 8.47 4.63 -3.93
C PHE A 131 8.41 5.95 -4.70
N LEU A 132 8.66 7.08 -4.05
CA LEU A 132 8.58 8.41 -4.67
C LEU A 132 9.61 8.58 -5.79
N ASN A 133 10.85 8.10 -5.59
CA ASN A 133 11.90 8.11 -6.61
C ASN A 133 11.52 7.28 -7.84
N ALA A 134 10.88 6.13 -7.64
CA ALA A 134 10.37 5.32 -8.75
C ALA A 134 9.23 6.04 -9.48
N ARG A 135 8.23 6.58 -8.75
CA ARG A 135 7.10 7.31 -9.34
C ARG A 135 7.54 8.56 -10.10
N ALA A 136 8.53 9.29 -9.59
CA ALA A 136 9.07 10.49 -10.24
C ALA A 136 9.67 10.19 -11.62
N GLN A 137 10.25 9.00 -11.82
CA GLN A 137 10.77 8.59 -13.12
C GLN A 137 9.66 8.16 -14.10
N GLU A 138 8.59 7.57 -13.59
CA GLU A 138 7.52 6.97 -14.38
C GLU A 138 6.46 7.99 -14.81
N LEU A 139 6.24 9.02 -13.99
CA LEU A 139 5.31 10.10 -14.29
C LEU A 139 5.84 10.99 -15.41
N VAL A 140 4.94 11.43 -16.27
CA VAL A 140 5.21 12.49 -17.26
C VAL A 140 5.42 13.84 -16.57
N ASN A 141 6.02 14.79 -17.27
CA ASN A 141 6.04 16.18 -16.78
C ASN A 141 4.61 16.70 -16.59
N GLY A 142 4.31 17.27 -15.43
CA GLY A 142 2.96 17.70 -15.05
C GLY A 142 2.01 16.56 -14.65
N GLY A 143 2.50 15.31 -14.59
CA GLY A 143 1.74 14.17 -14.09
C GLY A 143 1.37 14.30 -12.61
N LEU A 144 0.28 13.66 -12.21
CA LEU A 144 -0.23 13.73 -10.83
C LEU A 144 -0.07 12.40 -10.10
N LEU A 145 0.23 12.47 -8.81
CA LEU A 145 0.25 11.33 -7.90
C LEU A 145 -0.69 11.62 -6.73
N VAL A 146 -1.70 10.78 -6.56
CA VAL A 146 -2.63 10.85 -5.42
C VAL A 146 -2.37 9.68 -4.48
N ILE A 147 -2.17 10.01 -3.21
CA ILE A 147 -1.88 9.04 -2.15
C ILE A 147 -2.93 9.17 -1.06
N ILE A 148 -3.57 8.06 -0.72
CA ILE A 148 -4.49 7.93 0.40
C ILE A 148 -3.96 6.79 1.28
N MET A 149 -3.60 7.06 2.52
CA MET A 149 -3.11 6.04 3.44
C MET A 149 -3.60 6.29 4.86
N SER A 150 -3.54 5.25 5.69
CA SER A 150 -3.70 5.42 7.14
C SER A 150 -2.49 6.16 7.69
N ALA A 151 -2.74 7.19 8.49
CA ALA A 151 -1.73 7.96 9.20
C ALA A 151 -2.17 8.16 10.65
N LEU A 152 -1.22 8.47 11.51
CA LEU A 152 -1.47 8.89 12.88
C LEU A 152 -1.51 10.41 12.95
N GLN A 153 -2.37 10.93 13.83
CA GLN A 153 -2.31 12.33 14.21
C GLN A 153 -1.10 12.56 15.13
N ASP A 154 -0.52 13.75 15.07
CA ASP A 154 0.61 14.11 15.91
C ASP A 154 0.26 13.96 17.39
N GLY A 155 1.17 13.32 18.15
CA GLY A 155 0.98 13.04 19.57
C GLY A 155 0.04 11.87 19.89
N VAL A 156 -0.57 11.22 18.89
CA VAL A 156 -1.40 10.03 19.08
C VAL A 156 -0.56 8.77 18.90
N LEU A 157 -0.57 7.89 19.90
CA LEU A 157 0.12 6.60 19.83
C LEU A 157 -0.61 5.64 18.90
N LEU A 158 0.12 4.70 18.29
CA LEU A 158 -0.52 3.70 17.42
C LEU A 158 -1.58 2.90 18.18
N SER A 159 -1.32 2.50 19.43
CA SER A 159 -2.28 1.80 20.32
C SER A 159 -3.61 2.54 20.53
N GLN A 160 -3.64 3.87 20.35
CA GLN A 160 -4.83 4.69 20.47
C GLN A 160 -5.64 4.80 19.16
N SER A 161 -5.09 4.32 18.06
CA SER A 161 -5.77 4.25 16.76
C SER A 161 -6.59 2.97 16.62
N SER A 162 -7.60 2.97 15.75
CA SER A 162 -8.40 1.77 15.47
C SER A 162 -7.57 0.57 15.01
N ILE A 163 -6.51 0.83 14.23
CA ILE A 163 -5.62 -0.22 13.74
C ILE A 163 -4.71 -0.75 14.85
N GLY A 164 -4.16 0.11 15.71
CA GLY A 164 -3.35 -0.34 16.84
C GLY A 164 -4.16 -1.11 17.88
N MET A 165 -5.37 -0.65 18.22
CA MET A 165 -6.29 -1.39 19.09
C MET A 165 -6.58 -2.80 18.56
N THR A 166 -6.68 -2.96 17.23
CA THR A 166 -6.86 -4.28 16.62
C THR A 166 -5.65 -5.18 16.87
N TYR A 167 -4.43 -4.67 16.71
CA TYR A 167 -3.21 -5.44 16.98
C TYR A 167 -2.98 -5.71 18.48
N ASP A 168 -3.36 -4.78 19.35
CA ASP A 168 -3.32 -4.94 20.80
C ASP A 168 -4.28 -6.04 21.28
N LEU A 169 -5.38 -6.29 20.57
CA LEU A 169 -6.26 -7.43 20.83
C LEU A 169 -5.71 -8.74 20.25
N LEU A 170 -5.09 -8.71 19.06
CA LEU A 170 -4.55 -9.89 18.39
C LEU A 170 -3.28 -10.43 19.07
N GLY A 171 -2.41 -9.56 19.58
CA GLY A 171 -1.14 -9.92 20.21
C GLY A 171 -1.31 -10.93 21.36
N PRO A 172 -2.12 -10.62 22.38
CA PRO A 172 -2.39 -11.54 23.49
C PRO A 172 -3.02 -12.85 23.04
N CYS A 173 -3.89 -12.83 22.02
CA CYS A 173 -4.47 -14.06 21.45
C CYS A 173 -3.38 -14.98 20.89
N LEU A 174 -2.45 -14.43 20.12
CA LEU A 174 -1.31 -15.19 19.56
C LEU A 174 -0.36 -15.70 20.65
N GLN A 175 -0.09 -14.89 21.68
CA GLN A 175 0.71 -15.32 22.83
C GLN A 175 0.05 -16.48 23.59
N ASN A 176 -1.26 -16.40 23.82
CA ASN A 176 -2.01 -17.46 24.50
C ASN A 176 -1.99 -18.76 23.70
N MET A 177 -2.21 -18.70 22.39
CA MET A 177 -2.08 -19.88 21.53
C MET A 177 -0.67 -20.48 21.57
N ALA A 178 0.38 -19.65 21.52
CA ALA A 178 1.76 -20.12 21.62
C ALA A 178 2.08 -20.80 22.97
N LYS A 179 1.51 -20.31 24.08
CA LYS A 179 1.64 -20.93 25.40
C LYS A 179 0.89 -22.26 25.48
N SER A 180 -0.33 -22.33 24.96
CA SER A 180 -1.15 -23.56 24.96
C SER A 180 -0.50 -24.70 24.18
N VAL A 181 0.18 -24.41 23.06
CA VAL A 181 0.93 -25.42 22.30
C VAL A 181 2.17 -25.90 23.06
N ARG A 182 2.89 -25.00 23.74
CA ARG A 182 4.06 -25.38 24.56
C ARG A 182 3.70 -26.28 25.75
N LEU A 183 2.50 -26.16 26.29
CA LEU A 183 2.03 -27.05 27.36
C LEU A 183 1.66 -28.46 26.85
N GLN A 184 1.49 -28.64 25.54
CA GLN A 184 1.14 -29.92 24.91
C GLN A 184 2.35 -30.69 24.36
N ILE A 185 3.53 -30.07 24.28
CA ILE A 185 4.77 -30.68 23.83
C ILE A 185 5.75 -30.67 25.00
N PRO A 186 5.96 -31.80 25.72
CA PRO A 186 6.96 -31.87 26.78
C PRO A 186 8.32 -31.46 26.22
N SER A 187 9.03 -30.61 26.96
CA SER A 187 10.41 -30.24 26.65
C SER A 187 11.27 -31.49 26.52
N LEU A 188 11.79 -31.74 25.30
CA LEU A 188 12.87 -32.69 25.05
C LEU A 188 14.19 -32.20 25.67
#